data_AF-A0A1G2DGL4-F1
#
_entry.id   AF-A0A1G2DGL4-F1
#
_cell.length_a   1.000
_cell.length_b   1.000
_cell.length_c   1.000
_cell.angle_alpha   90.00
_cell.angle_beta   90.00
_cell.angle_gamma   90.00
#
_symmetry.space_group_name_H-M   'P 1'
#
loop_
_entity.id
_entity.type
_entity.pdbx_description
1 polymer ?
#
loop_
_entity_poly.entity_id
_entity_poly.type
_entity_poly.pdbx_seq_one_letter_code
_entity_poly.pdbx_strand_id
1 'polypeptide(L)'
;MKDHPEHGVSQRGPSEGGPQVAEFEKLVASFESTYSLAELHAIVDLRMEDAPRHPLREPAKEALAPIVGLLNYLKEETSISPAKYRELKEKYVRLTRAVGIIKNNVVDHNRKFDLDS
;
A
#
# COMPACT_ATOMS: atom_id res chain seq x y z
N MET A 1 12.02 28.44 14.21
CA MET A 1 11.00 27.66 14.96
C MET A 1 9.76 27.56 14.07
N LYS A 2 9.50 26.50 13.31
CA LYS A 2 9.94 25.11 13.39
C LYS A 2 10.49 24.65 12.04
N ASP A 3 11.74 24.21 12.06
CA ASP A 3 12.35 23.35 11.07
C ASP A 3 11.49 22.09 10.90
N HIS A 4 10.87 21.93 9.74
CA HIS A 4 10.18 20.69 9.40
C HIS A 4 11.21 19.77 8.75
N PRO A 5 11.48 18.59 9.34
CA PRO A 5 12.52 17.70 8.86
C PRO A 5 12.13 17.14 7.49
N GLU A 6 13.02 17.41 6.54
CA GLU A 6 13.52 16.51 5.50
C GLU A 6 12.84 15.13 5.50
N HIS A 7 11.71 15.02 4.79
CA HIS A 7 11.25 13.71 4.33
C HIS A 7 12.20 13.28 3.22
N GLY A 8 13.23 12.54 3.61
CA GLY A 8 14.07 11.76 2.72
C GLY A 8 13.22 10.78 1.92
N VAL A 9 12.67 11.25 0.80
CA VAL A 9 12.26 10.39 -0.30
C VAL A 9 13.55 9.85 -0.90
N SER A 10 14.02 8.76 -0.30
CA SER A 10 15.10 7.91 -0.76
C SER A 10 14.95 7.74 -2.28
N GLN A 11 15.88 8.35 -3.01
CA GLN A 11 15.98 8.31 -4.46
C GLN A 11 16.02 6.84 -4.88
N ARG A 12 14.88 6.31 -5.35
CA ARG A 12 14.83 4.99 -5.94
C ARG A 12 15.40 5.14 -7.35
N GLY A 13 16.50 4.43 -7.61
CA GLY A 13 17.21 4.43 -8.89
C GLY A 13 16.32 4.07 -10.08
N PRO A 14 16.85 4.14 -11.31
CA PRO A 14 16.08 4.01 -12.55
C PRO A 14 15.17 2.79 -12.48
N SER A 15 13.87 3.02 -12.35
CA SER A 15 12.88 1.98 -12.18
C SER A 15 12.89 1.06 -13.41
N GLU A 16 13.49 -0.13 -13.25
CA GLU A 16 13.14 -1.26 -14.10
C GLU A 16 11.62 -1.41 -14.09
N GLY A 17 11.00 -1.28 -15.26
CA GLY A 17 9.56 -1.50 -15.44
C GLY A 17 8.74 -0.34 -16.03
N GLY A 18 9.38 0.67 -16.62
CA GLY A 18 8.68 1.62 -17.51
C GLY A 18 7.77 2.62 -16.78
N PRO A 19 6.96 3.39 -17.54
CA PRO A 19 6.14 4.48 -17.00
C PRO A 19 5.07 4.02 -16.01
N GLN A 20 4.59 2.79 -16.14
CA GLN A 20 3.55 2.23 -15.26
C GLN A 20 4.08 1.94 -13.85
N VAL A 21 5.33 1.49 -13.70
CA VAL A 21 5.95 1.33 -12.38
C VAL A 21 6.13 2.68 -11.70
N ALA A 22 6.56 3.71 -12.44
CA ALA A 22 6.68 5.07 -11.90
C ALA A 22 5.32 5.63 -11.43
N GLU A 23 4.26 5.40 -12.21
CA GLU A 23 2.89 5.81 -11.82
C GLU A 23 2.42 5.04 -10.58
N PHE A 24 2.73 3.75 -10.46
CA PHE A 24 2.41 2.97 -9.25
C PHE A 24 3.07 3.56 -8.02
N GLU A 25 4.37 3.86 -8.09
CA GLU A 25 5.12 4.43 -6.98
C GLU A 25 4.59 5.82 -6.59
N LYS A 26 4.17 6.62 -7.58
CA LYS A 26 3.57 7.93 -7.35
C LYS A 26 2.21 7.83 -6.68
N LEU A 27 1.37 6.88 -7.09
CA LEU A 27 0.08 6.63 -6.44
C LEU A 27 0.28 6.17 -4.98
N VAL A 28 1.25 5.28 -4.74
CA VAL A 28 1.62 4.86 -3.38
C VAL A 28 2.10 6.05 -2.55
N ALA A 29 2.99 6.90 -3.07
CA ALA A 29 3.48 8.07 -2.35
C ALA A 29 2.35 9.09 -2.08
N SER A 30 1.44 9.29 -3.04
CA SER A 30 0.27 10.16 -2.88
C SER A 30 -0.68 9.61 -1.80
N PHE A 31 -0.84 8.28 -1.76
CA PHE A 31 -1.61 7.61 -0.72
C PHE A 31 -0.99 7.82 0.67
N GLU A 32 0.30 7.55 0.83
CA GLU A 32 1.02 7.72 2.11
C GLU A 32 1.10 9.18 2.57
N SER A 33 1.07 10.13 1.61
CA SER A 33 1.01 11.57 1.92
C SER A 33 -0.40 12.04 2.29
N THR A 34 -1.45 11.37 1.81
CA THR A 34 -2.85 11.72 2.08
C THR A 34 -3.35 11.04 3.35
N TYR A 35 -2.98 9.78 3.54
CA TYR A 35 -3.39 8.95 4.66
C TYR A 35 -2.16 8.50 5.44
N SER A 36 -2.07 8.91 6.70
CA SER A 36 -1.04 8.39 7.59
C SER A 36 -1.26 6.90 7.82
N LEU A 37 -0.25 6.08 7.55
CA LEU A 37 -0.30 4.65 7.86
C LEU A 37 -0.61 4.40 9.33
N ALA A 38 -0.13 5.26 10.23
CA ALA A 38 -0.42 5.16 11.66
C ALA A 38 -1.91 5.39 11.97
N GLU A 39 -2.56 6.35 11.31
CA GLU A 39 -4.00 6.58 11.47
C GLU A 39 -4.81 5.42 10.89
N LEU A 40 -4.41 4.92 9.73
CA LEU A 40 -5.05 3.73 9.13
C LEU A 40 -4.90 2.50 10.03
N HIS A 41 -3.71 2.27 10.59
CA HIS A 41 -3.48 1.21 11.58
C HIS A 41 -4.34 1.38 12.84
N ALA A 42 -4.54 2.60 13.32
CA ALA A 42 -5.42 2.85 14.45
C ALA A 42 -6.88 2.43 14.18
N ILE A 43 -7.36 2.55 12.93
CA ILE A 43 -8.68 2.05 12.50
C ILE A 43 -8.76 0.53 12.58
N VAL A 44 -7.66 -0.14 12.26
CA VAL A 44 -7.56 -1.60 12.29
C VAL A 44 -7.60 -2.14 13.74
N ASP A 45 -7.06 -1.37 14.68
CA ASP A 45 -7.17 -1.65 16.13
C ASP A 45 -8.56 -1.31 16.72
N LEU A 46 -9.45 -0.64 15.96
CA LEU A 46 -10.84 -0.44 16.39
C LEU A 46 -11.62 -1.76 16.34
N ARG A 47 -12.66 -1.85 17.18
CA ARG A 47 -13.58 -2.99 17.14
C ARG A 47 -14.20 -3.14 15.75
N MET A 48 -14.50 -4.39 15.38
CA MET A 48 -15.09 -4.75 14.08
C MET A 48 -16.38 -3.98 13.72
N GLU A 49 -17.06 -3.43 14.72
CA GLU A 49 -18.28 -2.63 14.62
C GLU A 49 -18.02 -1.12 14.40
N ASP A 50 -16.87 -0.61 14.82
CA ASP A 50 -16.47 0.79 14.68
C ASP A 50 -15.55 1.02 13.48
N ALA A 51 -14.70 0.05 13.14
CA ALA A 51 -13.83 0.09 11.97
C ALA A 51 -14.57 0.40 10.64
N PRO A 52 -15.72 -0.23 10.30
CA PRO A 52 -16.44 0.09 9.07
C PRO A 52 -17.12 1.46 9.10
N ARG A 53 -17.33 2.05 10.29
CA ARG A 53 -17.94 3.37 10.47
C ARG A 53 -16.90 4.49 10.44
N HIS A 54 -15.61 4.15 10.33
CA HIS A 54 -14.54 5.14 10.35
C HIS A 54 -14.48 5.89 9.01
N PRO A 55 -14.58 7.23 9.02
CA PRO A 55 -14.72 8.04 7.80
C PRO A 55 -13.50 7.98 6.88
N LEU A 56 -12.33 7.56 7.40
CA LEU A 56 -11.11 7.39 6.62
C LEU A 56 -11.02 6.02 5.91
N ARG A 57 -11.83 5.03 6.30
CA ARG A 57 -11.71 3.67 5.75
C ARG A 57 -12.16 3.58 4.29
N GLU A 58 -13.32 4.14 3.98
CA GLU A 58 -13.86 4.16 2.62
C GLU A 58 -12.98 4.95 1.64
N PRO A 59 -12.60 6.21 1.90
CA PRO A 59 -11.78 6.97 0.96
C PRO A 59 -10.37 6.39 0.81
N ALA A 60 -9.80 5.77 1.86
CA ALA A 60 -8.56 5.01 1.73
C ALA A 60 -8.73 3.76 0.85
N LYS A 61 -9.86 3.06 0.96
CA LYS A 61 -10.16 1.92 0.08
C LYS A 61 -10.34 2.35 -1.37
N GLU A 62 -10.99 3.49 -1.62
CA GLU A 62 -11.12 4.07 -2.96
C GLU A 62 -9.77 4.47 -3.54
N ALA A 63 -8.89 5.06 -2.72
CA ALA A 63 -7.54 5.42 -3.13
C ALA A 63 -6.64 4.19 -3.41
N LEU A 64 -6.94 3.02 -2.84
CA LEU A 64 -6.30 1.75 -3.19
C LEU A 64 -6.76 1.16 -4.52
N ALA A 65 -7.96 1.50 -5.00
CA ALA A 65 -8.52 0.98 -6.24
C ALA A 65 -7.63 1.22 -7.49
N PRO A 66 -7.11 2.44 -7.74
CA PRO A 66 -6.20 2.65 -8.88
C PRO A 66 -4.87 1.93 -8.70
N ILE A 67 -4.38 1.77 -7.46
CA ILE A 67 -3.11 1.08 -7.14
C ILE A 67 -3.21 -0.41 -7.51
N VAL A 68 -4.31 -1.08 -7.12
CA VAL A 68 -4.52 -2.50 -7.47
C VAL A 68 -4.81 -2.69 -8.97
N GLY A 69 -5.50 -1.75 -9.60
CA GLY A 69 -5.72 -1.77 -11.05
C GLY A 69 -4.41 -1.77 -11.82
N LEU A 70 -3.49 -0.88 -11.42
CA LEU A 70 -2.17 -0.79 -12.04
C LEU A 70 -1.28 -1.99 -11.71
N LEU A 71 -1.38 -2.55 -10.50
CA LEU A 71 -0.69 -3.79 -10.14
C LEU A 71 -1.16 -4.98 -11.01
N ASN A 72 -2.46 -5.11 -11.25
CA ASN A 72 -3.00 -6.16 -12.12
C ASN A 72 -2.55 -5.97 -13.57
N TYR A 73 -2.57 -4.73 -14.07
CA TYR A 73 -2.03 -4.41 -15.39
C TYR A 73 -0.57 -4.84 -15.51
N LEU A 74 0.26 -4.49 -14.53
CA LEU A 74 1.67 -4.87 -14.46
C LEU A 74 1.89 -6.39 -14.32
N LYS A 75 0.91 -7.13 -13.79
CA LYS A 75 0.95 -8.60 -13.73
C LYS A 75 0.75 -9.22 -15.11
N GLU A 76 -0.13 -8.63 -15.91
CA GLU A 76 -0.43 -9.08 -17.28
C GLU A 76 0.63 -8.60 -18.28
N GLU A 77 1.23 -7.44 -18.02
CA GLU A 77 2.30 -6.89 -18.84
C GLU A 77 3.63 -7.61 -18.56
N THR A 78 4.15 -8.32 -19.56
CA THR A 78 5.41 -9.09 -19.48
C THR A 78 6.67 -8.21 -19.45
N SER A 79 6.52 -6.87 -19.47
CA SER A 79 7.63 -5.91 -19.43
C SER A 79 8.28 -5.79 -18.06
N ILE A 80 7.67 -6.34 -16.99
CA ILE A 80 8.29 -6.35 -15.67
C ILE A 80 8.73 -7.75 -15.27
N SER A 81 9.88 -7.80 -14.60
CA SER A 81 10.38 -9.05 -14.04
C SER A 81 9.52 -9.50 -12.86
N PRO A 82 9.38 -10.82 -12.62
CA PRO A 82 8.61 -11.36 -11.51
C PRO A 82 9.13 -10.88 -10.14
N ALA A 83 10.43 -10.63 -10.01
CA ALA A 83 11.03 -10.03 -8.82
C ALA A 83 10.47 -8.63 -8.56
N LYS A 84 10.42 -7.78 -9.60
CA LYS A 84 9.91 -6.42 -9.49
C LYS A 84 8.43 -6.39 -9.17
N TYR A 85 7.64 -7.25 -9.82
CA TYR A 85 6.22 -7.42 -9.51
C TYR A 85 6.01 -7.81 -8.04
N ARG A 86 6.85 -8.71 -7.50
CA ARG A 86 6.77 -9.12 -6.09
C ARG A 86 6.99 -7.95 -5.14
N GLU A 87 8.00 -7.11 -5.40
CA GLU A 87 8.25 -5.90 -4.60
C GLU A 87 7.04 -4.93 -4.60
N LEU A 88 6.44 -4.70 -5.77
CA LEU A 88 5.27 -3.82 -5.91
C LEU A 88 4.04 -4.40 -5.20
N LYS A 89 3.84 -5.72 -5.32
CA LYS A 89 2.79 -6.43 -4.60
C LYS A 89 2.98 -6.37 -3.10
N GLU A 90 4.20 -6.50 -2.59
CA GLU A 90 4.49 -6.37 -1.15
C GLU A 90 4.12 -4.98 -0.62
N LYS A 91 4.42 -3.91 -1.38
CA LYS A 91 4.00 -2.54 -1.04
C LYS A 91 2.48 -2.41 -0.99
N TYR A 92 1.80 -2.87 -2.04
CA TYR A 92 0.34 -2.87 -2.07
C TYR A 92 -0.26 -3.64 -0.87
N VAL A 93 0.29 -4.81 -0.55
CA VAL A 93 -0.16 -5.62 0.59
C VAL A 93 0.00 -4.85 1.91
N ARG A 94 1.11 -4.12 2.11
CA ARG A 94 1.28 -3.28 3.31
C ARG A 94 0.19 -2.22 3.41
N LEU A 95 -0.14 -1.54 2.31
CA LEU A 95 -1.20 -0.52 2.30
C LEU A 95 -2.58 -1.14 2.57
N THR A 96 -2.91 -2.26 1.93
CA THR A 96 -4.20 -2.94 2.16
C THR A 96 -4.36 -3.43 3.61
N ARG A 97 -3.26 -3.85 4.25
CA ARG A 97 -3.25 -4.20 5.68
C ARG A 97 -3.52 -2.98 6.55
N ALA A 98 -2.90 -1.84 6.25
CA ALA A 98 -3.16 -0.59 6.97
C ALA A 98 -4.63 -0.17 6.85
N VAL A 99 -5.28 -0.38 5.70
CA VAL A 99 -6.71 -0.07 5.51
C VAL A 99 -7.65 -1.12 6.14
N GLY A 100 -7.12 -2.23 6.67
CA GLY A 100 -7.93 -3.30 7.25
C GLY A 100 -8.61 -4.20 6.21
N ILE A 101 -8.12 -4.21 4.95
CA ILE A 101 -8.52 -5.20 3.94
C ILE A 101 -7.71 -6.48 4.20
N ILE A 102 -7.90 -7.08 5.37
CA ILE A 102 -7.30 -8.36 5.68
C ILE A 102 -8.38 -9.41 5.43
N LYS A 103 -8.01 -10.35 4.56
CA LYS A 103 -8.83 -11.47 4.07
C LYS A 103 -9.73 -11.99 5.19
N ASN A 104 -11.04 -11.84 5.02
CA ASN A 104 -12.06 -12.34 5.95
C ASN A 104 -12.14 -11.62 7.32
N ASN A 105 -11.92 -10.30 7.38
CA ASN A 105 -12.21 -9.47 8.57
C ASN A 105 -11.41 -9.85 9.84
N VAL A 106 -10.36 -10.68 9.69
CA VAL A 106 -9.43 -11.05 10.75
C VAL A 106 -8.15 -10.28 10.51
N VAL A 107 -7.83 -9.35 11.40
CA VAL A 107 -6.53 -8.67 11.39
C VAL A 107 -5.48 -9.68 11.83
N ASP A 108 -4.72 -10.20 10.87
CA ASP A 108 -3.66 -11.15 11.16
C ASP A 108 -2.41 -10.39 11.61
N HIS A 109 -2.30 -10.13 12.92
CA HIS A 109 -1.13 -9.51 13.56
C HIS A 109 0.10 -10.45 13.59
N ASN A 110 -0.01 -11.71 13.14
CA ASN A 110 1.00 -12.74 13.37
C ASN A 110 1.62 -13.37 12.12
N ARG A 111 1.22 -12.98 10.91
CA ARG A 111 1.88 -13.51 9.71
C ARG A 111 3.25 -12.88 9.48
N LYS A 112 4.24 -13.36 10.25
CA LYS A 112 5.63 -13.40 9.81
C LYS A 112 5.64 -14.09 8.44
N PHE A 113 6.27 -13.40 7.51
CA PHE A 113 6.45 -13.83 6.14
C PHE A 113 7.37 -15.06 6.17
N ASP A 114 6.79 -16.26 6.26
CA ASP A 114 7.53 -17.47 5.93
C ASP A 114 7.58 -17.55 4.40
N LEU A 115 8.76 -17.20 3.88
CA LEU A 115 9.13 -17.29 2.49
C LEU A 115 9.65 -18.71 2.26
N ASP A 116 8.77 -19.71 2.17
CA ASP A 116 9.06 -20.95 1.44
C ASP A 116 7.79 -21.78 1.20
N SER A 117 7.85 -22.57 0.12
CA SER A 117 6.93 -23.59 -0.40
C SER A 117 5.82 -23.14 -1.36
#